data_AF-A0A494YRM1-F1
#
_entry.id   AF-A0A494YRM1-F1
#
_cell.length_a   1.000
_cell.length_b   1.000
_cell.length_c   1.000
_cell.angle_alpha   90.00
_cell.angle_beta   90.00
_cell.angle_gamma   90.00
#
_symmetry.space_group_name_H-M   'P 1'
#
loop_
_entity.id
_entity.type
_entity.pdbx_description
1 polymer ?
#
loop_
_entity_poly.entity_id
_entity_poly.type
_entity_poly.pdbx_seq_one_letter_code
_entity_poly.pdbx_strand_id
1 'polypeptide(L)'
;MKYDEKCLRVQIWKGMGLFTLFCKLYSNLTKVNGVSQMVYSSAPRADVSEFVLAGIHRERENIIKASGIPYVFVRNNWYVENELDTIQQCLNGTPWVTSAGEGKVAWVYRPDLGEATANVLAGDGHDNKAYELAGENLTQQQFVDAVNEVTGKEIPLLAVDSEAHAKMLKEAGVPEEFVSMLVMIQNGIREGGLEAPHSDLEMLLGHKPTSVKEALQILLK
;
A
#
# COMPACT_ATOMS: atom_id res chain seq x y z
N MET A 1 4.02 -39.63 15.65
CA MET A 1 4.80 -38.48 15.16
C MET A 1 3.79 -37.41 14.80
N LYS A 2 3.71 -36.36 15.63
CA LYS A 2 2.66 -35.32 15.60
C LYS A 2 2.91 -34.40 14.39
N TYR A 3 1.86 -34.08 13.62
CA TYR A 3 1.89 -33.00 12.65
C TYR A 3 1.76 -31.67 13.40
N ASP A 4 2.65 -30.72 13.10
CA ASP A 4 2.74 -29.38 13.68
C ASP A 4 1.79 -28.44 12.92
N GLU A 5 0.86 -27.78 13.63
CA GLU A 5 -0.23 -26.95 13.09
C GLU A 5 0.18 -25.49 12.78
N LYS A 6 1.47 -25.15 12.75
CA LYS A 6 1.93 -23.76 12.83
C LYS A 6 2.08 -22.93 11.54
N CYS A 7 1.66 -23.37 10.37
CA CYS A 7 1.72 -22.48 9.19
C CYS A 7 0.74 -22.86 8.08
N LEU A 8 -0.47 -22.32 8.13
CA LEU A 8 -1.36 -22.28 6.97
C LEU A 8 -1.19 -20.95 6.24
N ARG A 9 -0.31 -20.93 5.23
CA ARG A 9 -0.24 -19.85 4.21
C ARG A 9 -1.15 -20.23 3.05
N VAL A 10 -2.16 -19.40 2.76
CA VAL A 10 -2.95 -19.48 1.53
C VAL A 10 -3.06 -18.09 0.94
N GLN A 11 -2.57 -17.94 -0.28
CA GLN A 11 -2.74 -16.77 -1.14
C GLN A 11 -3.68 -17.22 -2.27
N ILE A 12 -4.72 -16.45 -2.62
CA ILE A 12 -5.36 -16.37 -3.97
C ILE A 12 -6.52 -15.35 -3.94
N TRP A 13 -6.67 -14.62 -5.05
CA TRP A 13 -7.56 -13.49 -5.33
C TRP A 13 -8.66 -13.89 -6.34
N LYS A 14 -9.92 -13.44 -6.15
CA LYS A 14 -10.94 -13.12 -7.20
C LYS A 14 -12.29 -12.65 -6.58
N GLY A 15 -12.72 -11.42 -6.92
CA GLY A 15 -14.10 -10.89 -6.79
C GLY A 15 -14.58 -10.42 -5.41
N MET A 16 -15.12 -9.19 -5.31
CA MET A 16 -15.57 -8.54 -4.05
C MET A 16 -16.53 -9.41 -3.20
N GLY A 17 -17.55 -10.03 -3.80
CA GLY A 17 -18.53 -10.86 -3.07
C GLY A 17 -17.97 -12.20 -2.57
N LEU A 18 -17.06 -12.83 -3.33
CA LEU A 18 -16.37 -14.05 -2.90
C LEU A 18 -15.33 -13.74 -1.81
N PHE A 19 -14.75 -12.54 -1.83
CA PHE A 19 -13.71 -12.14 -0.90
C PHE A 19 -14.25 -11.89 0.52
N THR A 20 -15.41 -11.25 0.67
CA THR A 20 -16.07 -11.10 1.97
C THR A 20 -16.46 -12.46 2.57
N LEU A 21 -16.93 -13.39 1.74
CA LEU A 21 -17.22 -14.76 2.16
C LEU A 21 -15.93 -15.48 2.59
N PHE A 22 -14.83 -15.29 1.86
CA PHE A 22 -13.51 -15.82 2.22
C PHE A 22 -13.00 -15.25 3.53
N CYS A 23 -13.10 -13.94 3.78
CA CYS A 23 -12.69 -13.33 5.05
C CYS A 23 -13.50 -13.87 6.23
N LYS A 24 -14.81 -14.03 6.07
CA LYS A 24 -15.67 -14.65 7.10
C LYS A 24 -15.32 -16.12 7.32
N LEU A 25 -15.10 -16.88 6.25
CA LEU A 25 -14.70 -18.28 6.31
C LEU A 25 -13.33 -18.43 6.98
N TYR A 26 -12.36 -17.61 6.59
CA TYR A 26 -11.01 -17.60 7.15
C TYR A 26 -11.04 -17.22 8.62
N SER A 27 -11.80 -16.19 8.99
CA SER A 27 -12.00 -15.78 10.38
C SER A 27 -12.65 -16.86 11.23
N ASN A 28 -13.63 -17.58 10.69
CA ASN A 28 -14.22 -18.74 11.35
C ASN A 28 -13.21 -19.89 11.48
N LEU A 29 -12.42 -20.18 10.45
CA LEU A 29 -11.38 -21.22 10.48
C LEU A 29 -10.30 -20.91 11.52
N THR A 30 -9.82 -19.68 11.59
CA THR A 30 -8.84 -19.26 12.60
C THR A 30 -9.40 -19.36 14.02
N LYS A 31 -10.70 -19.07 14.20
CA LYS A 31 -11.37 -19.22 15.49
C LYS A 31 -11.43 -20.68 15.93
N VAL A 32 -11.71 -21.59 15.00
CA VAL A 32 -11.76 -23.04 15.25
C VAL A 32 -10.37 -23.61 15.53
N ASN A 33 -9.33 -23.07 14.91
CA ASN A 33 -7.94 -23.53 15.09
C ASN A 33 -7.19 -22.87 16.25
N GLY A 34 -7.88 -22.06 17.08
CA GLY A 34 -7.28 -21.46 18.28
C GLY A 34 -6.19 -20.42 18.01
N VAL A 35 -6.26 -19.70 16.89
CA VAL A 35 -5.35 -18.58 16.61
C VAL A 35 -5.49 -17.50 17.68
N SER A 36 -4.36 -17.12 18.31
CA SER A 36 -4.33 -16.16 19.43
C SER A 36 -4.40 -14.70 19.00
N GLN A 37 -4.01 -14.36 17.77
CA GLN A 37 -4.02 -12.99 17.24
C GLN A 37 -4.03 -12.97 15.70
N MET A 38 -4.69 -11.98 15.10
CA MET A 38 -4.66 -11.70 13.66
C MET A 38 -3.89 -10.40 13.37
N VAL A 39 -2.81 -10.47 12.60
CA VAL A 39 -2.17 -9.27 12.04
C VAL A 39 -2.59 -9.13 10.57
N TYR A 40 -3.20 -8.01 10.22
CA TYR A 40 -3.78 -7.79 8.90
C TYR A 40 -3.18 -6.54 8.23
N SER A 41 -2.61 -6.74 7.05
CA SER A 41 -2.15 -5.66 6.16
C SER A 41 -3.34 -4.91 5.59
N SER A 42 -3.59 -3.75 6.18
CA SER A 42 -4.68 -2.86 5.84
C SER A 42 -4.21 -1.72 4.91
N ALA A 43 -5.07 -0.74 4.67
CA ALA A 43 -4.79 0.45 3.86
C ALA A 43 -4.85 1.73 4.73
N PRO A 44 -4.23 2.84 4.31
CA PRO A 44 -4.13 4.05 5.12
C PRO A 44 -5.51 4.58 5.49
N ARG A 45 -5.67 4.97 6.76
CA ARG A 45 -6.89 5.61 7.26
C ARG A 45 -8.16 4.81 6.91
N ALA A 46 -8.09 3.48 6.90
CA ALA A 46 -9.15 2.60 6.43
C ALA A 46 -10.50 2.85 7.11
N ASP A 47 -10.52 3.38 8.33
CA ASP A 47 -11.74 3.73 9.06
C ASP A 47 -12.48 4.96 8.53
N VAL A 48 -11.75 5.97 8.02
CA VAL A 48 -12.31 7.29 7.68
C VAL A 48 -12.10 7.73 6.24
N SER A 49 -11.17 7.11 5.51
CA SER A 49 -10.83 7.52 4.15
C SER A 49 -11.87 7.01 3.15
N GLU A 50 -12.30 7.89 2.25
CA GLU A 50 -13.16 7.57 1.11
C GLU A 50 -12.36 7.15 -0.12
N PHE A 51 -11.03 7.05 0.01
CA PHE A 51 -10.21 6.43 -1.01
C PHE A 51 -10.69 4.99 -1.26
N VAL A 52 -10.85 4.62 -2.52
CA VAL A 52 -11.46 3.34 -2.91
C VAL A 52 -10.83 2.11 -2.22
N LEU A 53 -9.50 2.09 -2.08
CA LEU A 53 -8.80 0.98 -1.43
C LEU A 53 -9.08 0.97 0.07
N ALA A 54 -9.17 2.13 0.72
CA ALA A 54 -9.53 2.24 2.13
C ALA A 54 -10.90 1.61 2.40
N GLY A 55 -11.90 1.85 1.55
CA GLY A 55 -13.24 1.25 1.69
C GLY A 55 -13.25 -0.28 1.71
N ILE A 56 -12.48 -0.92 0.82
CA ILE A 56 -12.36 -2.40 0.77
C ILE A 56 -11.68 -2.93 2.04
N HIS A 57 -10.67 -2.22 2.53
CA HIS A 57 -9.95 -2.60 3.74
C HIS A 57 -10.80 -2.35 5.01
N ARG A 58 -11.63 -1.30 5.05
CA ARG A 58 -12.60 -1.00 6.11
C ARG A 58 -13.54 -2.16 6.38
N GLU A 59 -14.11 -2.72 5.32
CA GLU A 59 -15.02 -3.88 5.42
C GLU A 59 -14.31 -5.07 6.06
N ARG A 60 -13.06 -5.32 5.67
CA ARG A 60 -12.24 -6.42 6.20
C ARG A 60 -11.85 -6.20 7.66
N GLU A 61 -11.44 -4.99 8.02
CA GLU A 61 -11.19 -4.63 9.43
C GLU A 61 -12.43 -4.89 10.29
N ASN A 62 -13.62 -4.53 9.80
CA ASN A 62 -14.87 -4.76 10.51
C ASN A 62 -15.21 -6.26 10.67
N ILE A 63 -14.94 -7.08 9.65
CA ILE A 63 -15.10 -8.54 9.75
C ILE A 63 -14.14 -9.12 10.80
N ILE A 64 -12.88 -8.68 10.80
CA ILE A 64 -11.87 -9.12 11.77
C ILE A 64 -12.28 -8.71 13.19
N LYS A 65 -12.69 -7.45 13.38
CA LYS A 65 -13.22 -6.96 14.68
C LYS A 65 -14.41 -7.81 15.16
N ALA A 66 -15.36 -8.11 14.27
CA ALA A 66 -16.55 -8.88 14.60
C ALA A 66 -16.27 -10.36 14.96
N SER A 67 -15.09 -10.89 14.64
CA SER A 67 -14.71 -12.27 14.94
C SER A 67 -14.51 -12.53 16.44
N GLY A 68 -14.13 -11.50 17.18
CA GLY A 68 -13.72 -11.57 18.59
C GLY A 68 -12.30 -12.11 18.82
N ILE A 69 -11.54 -12.37 17.75
CA ILE A 69 -10.11 -12.73 17.85
C ILE A 69 -9.31 -11.44 18.03
N PRO A 70 -8.33 -11.37 18.96
CA PRO A 70 -7.42 -10.23 19.08
C PRO A 70 -6.78 -9.90 17.73
N TYR A 71 -6.65 -8.62 17.40
CA TYR A 71 -6.18 -8.20 16.08
C TYR A 71 -5.17 -7.06 16.13
N VAL A 72 -4.40 -6.90 15.06
CA VAL A 72 -3.60 -5.71 14.76
C VAL A 72 -3.80 -5.35 13.30
N PHE A 73 -4.10 -4.09 13.02
CA PHE A 73 -4.10 -3.57 11.65
C PHE A 73 -2.80 -2.82 11.40
N VAL A 74 -2.02 -3.28 10.43
CA VAL A 74 -0.86 -2.55 9.91
C VAL A 74 -1.30 -1.91 8.60
N ARG A 75 -1.66 -0.62 8.67
CA ARG A 75 -2.23 0.16 7.56
C ARG A 75 -1.10 0.69 6.70
N ASN A 76 -0.70 -0.13 5.75
CA ASN A 76 0.41 0.16 4.85
C ASN A 76 0.02 1.26 3.86
N ASN A 77 0.84 2.30 3.75
CA ASN A 77 0.73 3.29 2.68
C ASN A 77 1.37 2.77 1.38
N TRP A 78 1.58 3.66 0.41
CA TRP A 78 1.91 3.29 -0.97
C TRP A 78 3.35 2.81 -1.13
N TYR A 79 3.56 1.75 -1.93
CA TYR A 79 4.88 1.15 -2.09
C TYR A 79 5.71 1.91 -3.13
N VAL A 80 6.98 2.21 -2.83
CA VAL A 80 7.94 2.72 -3.84
C VAL A 80 8.04 1.74 -5.01
N GLU A 81 7.96 0.45 -4.71
CA GLU A 81 8.04 -0.63 -5.71
C GLU A 81 6.88 -0.64 -6.70
N ASN A 82 5.74 -0.01 -6.39
CA ASN A 82 4.64 0.13 -7.34
C ASN A 82 5.02 1.02 -8.53
N GLU A 83 6.03 1.88 -8.35
CA GLU A 83 6.46 2.86 -9.34
C GLU A 83 7.56 2.35 -10.27
N LEU A 84 8.12 1.16 -10.04
CA LEU A 84 9.31 0.67 -10.75
C LEU A 84 9.10 0.53 -12.26
N ASP A 85 7.95 0.03 -12.70
CA ASP A 85 7.63 -0.11 -14.13
C ASP A 85 7.52 1.27 -14.79
N THR A 86 6.96 2.26 -14.09
CA THR A 86 6.87 3.65 -14.58
C THR A 86 8.26 4.29 -14.64
N ILE A 87 9.08 4.09 -13.61
CA ILE A 87 10.47 4.57 -13.57
C ILE A 87 11.25 3.98 -14.76
N GLN A 88 11.15 2.68 -15.00
CA GLN A 88 11.82 2.02 -16.13
C GLN A 88 11.38 2.60 -17.48
N GLN A 89 10.10 2.88 -17.67
CA GLN A 89 9.61 3.56 -18.87
C GLN A 89 10.17 4.97 -18.99
N CYS A 90 10.26 5.72 -17.89
CA CYS A 90 10.81 7.07 -17.88
C CYS A 90 12.31 7.10 -18.23
N LEU A 91 13.07 6.13 -17.71
CA LEU A 91 14.49 5.95 -18.03
C LEU A 91 14.73 5.63 -19.51
N ASN A 92 13.72 5.05 -20.19
CA ASN A 92 13.72 4.78 -21.63
C ASN A 92 13.19 5.96 -22.47
N GLY A 93 12.97 7.14 -21.86
CA GLY A 93 12.67 8.38 -22.57
C GLY A 93 11.19 8.78 -22.62
N THR A 94 10.32 8.10 -21.87
CA THR A 94 8.94 8.56 -21.70
C THR A 94 8.86 9.62 -20.57
N PRO A 95 7.90 10.57 -20.62
CA PRO A 95 7.65 11.47 -19.50
C PRO A 95 6.97 10.73 -18.34
N TRP A 96 7.15 11.21 -17.12
CA TRP A 96 6.33 10.81 -15.98
C TRP A 96 4.94 11.45 -16.11
N VAL A 97 3.92 10.67 -16.44
CA VAL A 97 2.56 11.18 -16.62
C VAL A 97 1.75 11.02 -15.32
N THR A 98 1.08 12.07 -14.88
CA THR A 98 0.24 12.03 -13.69
C THR A 98 -1.02 12.88 -13.82
N SER A 99 -2.10 12.44 -13.18
CA SER A 99 -3.32 13.25 -12.97
C SER A 99 -3.59 13.52 -11.48
N ALA A 100 -2.63 13.25 -10.60
CA ALA A 100 -2.76 13.45 -9.16
C ALA A 100 -2.70 14.93 -8.72
N GLY A 101 -2.35 15.85 -9.63
CA GLY A 101 -2.14 17.26 -9.29
C GLY A 101 -1.10 17.40 -8.16
N GLU A 102 -1.40 18.27 -7.19
CA GLU A 102 -0.57 18.50 -6.01
C GLU A 102 -0.86 17.52 -4.85
N GLY A 103 -1.61 16.44 -5.13
CA GLY A 103 -1.87 15.39 -4.15
C GLY A 103 -0.58 14.73 -3.67
N LYS A 104 -0.54 14.43 -2.37
CA LYS A 104 0.63 13.82 -1.74
C LYS A 104 0.45 12.33 -1.50
N VAL A 105 1.56 11.62 -1.56
CA VAL A 105 1.65 10.20 -1.25
C VAL A 105 2.74 10.02 -0.20
N ALA A 106 2.43 9.27 0.86
CA ALA A 106 3.41 8.89 1.86
C ALA A 106 4.08 7.56 1.46
N TRP A 107 4.89 7.59 0.40
CA TRP A 107 5.56 6.38 -0.11
C TRP A 107 6.40 5.69 0.96
N VAL A 108 6.37 4.36 0.97
CA VAL A 108 7.05 3.49 1.92
C VAL A 108 7.81 2.38 1.19
N TYR A 109 8.96 2.00 1.76
CA TYR A 109 9.75 0.88 1.28
C TYR A 109 9.17 -0.43 1.82
N ARG A 110 8.87 -1.41 0.95
CA ARG A 110 8.15 -2.62 1.37
C ARG A 110 8.91 -3.46 2.41
N PRO A 111 10.26 -3.56 2.40
CA PRO A 111 11.00 -4.21 3.46
C PRO A 111 10.76 -3.63 4.86
N ASP A 112 10.65 -2.30 4.99
CA ASP A 112 10.34 -1.66 6.28
C ASP A 112 8.97 -2.09 6.81
N LEU A 113 7.97 -2.20 5.93
CA LEU A 113 6.64 -2.69 6.32
C LEU A 113 6.68 -4.16 6.75
N GLY A 114 7.52 -4.95 6.09
CA GLY A 114 7.76 -6.35 6.45
C GLY A 114 8.39 -6.48 7.83
N GLU A 115 9.40 -5.65 8.13
CA GLU A 115 10.06 -5.59 9.43
C GLU A 115 9.11 -5.10 10.53
N ALA A 116 8.37 -4.00 10.29
CA ALA A 116 7.37 -3.50 11.23
C ALA A 116 6.30 -4.55 11.55
N THR A 117 5.83 -5.28 10.53
CA THR A 117 4.88 -6.39 10.72
C THR A 117 5.50 -7.54 11.51
N ALA A 118 6.77 -7.87 11.24
CA ALA A 118 7.49 -8.90 11.99
C ALA A 118 7.69 -8.51 13.46
N ASN A 119 7.98 -7.25 13.75
CA ASN A 119 8.12 -6.73 15.10
C ASN A 119 6.79 -6.77 15.86
N VAL A 120 5.66 -6.44 15.21
CA VAL A 120 4.31 -6.60 15.78
C VAL A 120 4.02 -8.06 16.11
N LEU A 121 4.37 -9.00 15.23
CA LEU A 121 4.15 -10.43 15.44
C LEU A 121 5.04 -11.03 16.54
N ALA A 122 6.23 -10.47 16.74
CA ALA A 122 7.19 -10.92 17.75
C ALA A 122 7.00 -10.24 19.12
N GLY A 123 6.35 -9.07 19.15
CA GLY A 123 6.13 -8.26 20.34
C GLY A 123 4.78 -8.49 21.01
N ASP A 124 4.68 -8.08 22.27
CA ASP A 124 3.45 -8.09 23.06
C ASP A 124 2.80 -6.69 23.13
N GLY A 125 1.52 -6.62 23.52
CA GLY A 125 0.83 -5.35 23.80
C GLY A 125 0.26 -4.62 22.59
N HIS A 126 0.29 -5.26 21.41
CA HIS A 126 -0.27 -4.71 20.18
C HIS A 126 -1.77 -5.04 19.96
N ASP A 127 -2.38 -5.82 20.86
CA ASP A 127 -3.77 -6.26 20.71
C ASP A 127 -4.76 -5.12 20.54
N ASN A 128 -5.63 -5.28 19.55
CA ASN A 128 -6.68 -4.35 19.14
C ASN A 128 -6.16 -2.96 18.73
N LYS A 129 -4.93 -2.90 18.18
CA LYS A 129 -4.34 -1.67 17.66
C LYS A 129 -4.45 -1.57 16.15
N ALA A 130 -4.46 -0.34 15.66
CA ALA A 130 -4.28 -0.01 14.26
C ALA A 130 -3.11 0.96 14.17
N TYR A 131 -2.12 0.65 13.32
CA TYR A 131 -0.93 1.46 13.09
C TYR A 131 -0.95 2.00 11.66
N GLU A 132 -0.70 3.28 11.50
CA GLU A 132 -0.55 3.92 10.18
C GLU A 132 0.92 3.87 9.75
N LEU A 133 1.23 3.12 8.69
CA LEU A 133 2.62 2.90 8.25
C LEU A 133 2.90 3.70 6.99
N ALA A 134 3.48 4.87 7.17
CA ALA A 134 3.68 5.89 6.14
C ALA A 134 5.11 6.44 6.13
N GLY A 135 5.57 6.90 4.96
CA GLY A 135 6.81 7.66 4.81
C GLY A 135 6.56 9.16 4.85
N GLU A 136 7.47 9.93 4.26
CA GLU A 136 7.28 11.37 4.06
C GLU A 136 6.20 11.63 2.99
N ASN A 137 5.33 12.62 3.23
CA ASN A 137 4.33 13.04 2.25
C ASN A 137 4.99 13.85 1.13
N LEU A 138 5.09 13.26 -0.05
CA LEU A 138 5.69 13.89 -1.23
C LEU A 138 4.65 14.07 -2.33
N THR A 139 4.78 15.14 -3.14
CA THR A 139 4.06 15.25 -4.41
C THR A 139 4.69 14.35 -5.47
N GLN A 140 3.98 14.15 -6.59
CA GLN A 140 4.54 13.43 -7.75
C GLN A 140 5.82 14.10 -8.27
N GLN A 141 5.87 15.43 -8.27
CA GLN A 141 7.08 16.18 -8.68
C GLN A 141 8.26 15.88 -7.75
N GLN A 142 8.05 15.90 -6.43
CA GLN A 142 9.10 15.60 -5.47
C GLN A 142 9.60 14.14 -5.58
N PHE A 143 8.71 13.20 -5.90
CA PHE A 143 9.11 11.82 -6.18
C PHE A 143 9.96 11.72 -7.45
N VAL A 144 9.54 12.36 -8.55
CA VAL A 144 10.32 12.41 -9.80
C VAL A 144 11.67 13.09 -9.60
N ASP A 145 11.74 14.15 -8.80
CA ASP A 145 12.99 14.82 -8.45
C ASP A 145 13.95 13.87 -7.72
N ALA A 146 13.43 13.04 -6.80
CA ALA A 146 14.22 12.01 -6.13
C ALA A 146 14.73 10.94 -7.11
N VAL A 147 13.91 10.52 -8.08
CA VAL A 147 14.33 9.59 -9.15
C VAL A 147 15.44 10.22 -10.01
N ASN A 148 15.27 11.48 -10.41
CA ASN A 148 16.26 12.23 -11.19
C ASN A 148 17.60 12.35 -10.44
N GLU A 149 17.55 12.65 -9.14
CA GLU A 149 18.75 12.75 -8.31
C GLU A 149 19.49 11.40 -8.21
N VAL A 150 18.76 10.30 -8.03
CA VAL A 150 19.36 8.96 -7.90
C VAL A 150 19.93 8.44 -9.23
N THR A 151 19.26 8.74 -10.34
CA THR A 151 19.60 8.19 -11.66
C THR A 151 20.48 9.10 -12.51
N GLY A 152 20.61 10.37 -12.14
CA GLY A 152 21.29 11.40 -12.93
C GLY A 152 20.56 11.73 -14.24
N LYS A 153 19.28 11.39 -14.36
CA LYS A 153 18.42 11.69 -15.52
C LYS A 153 17.62 12.97 -15.29
N GLU A 154 17.08 13.50 -16.38
CA GLU A 154 16.14 14.61 -16.37
C GLU A 154 14.81 14.10 -16.93
N ILE A 155 14.02 13.44 -16.07
CA ILE A 155 12.70 12.92 -16.42
C ILE A 155 11.70 14.09 -16.34
N PRO A 156 11.04 14.46 -17.45
CA PRO A 156 10.00 15.46 -17.41
C PRO A 156 8.73 14.90 -16.78
N LEU A 157 8.08 15.68 -15.91
CA LEU A 157 6.74 15.39 -15.40
C LEU A 157 5.69 16.08 -16.29
N LEU A 158 4.72 15.30 -16.75
CA LEU A 158 3.57 15.77 -17.52
C LEU A 158 2.30 15.62 -16.68
N ALA A 159 1.85 16.73 -16.12
CA ALA A 159 0.57 16.81 -15.42
C ALA A 159 -0.58 16.96 -16.43
N VAL A 160 -1.57 16.07 -16.33
CA VAL A 160 -2.75 16.02 -17.21
C VAL A 160 -4.03 15.87 -16.39
N ASP A 161 -5.18 16.11 -17.01
CA ASP A 161 -6.45 15.73 -16.40
C ASP A 161 -6.69 14.20 -16.46
N SER A 162 -7.71 13.73 -15.74
CA SER A 162 -8.03 12.31 -15.64
C SER A 162 -8.43 11.67 -16.98
N GLU A 163 -9.05 12.43 -17.90
CA GLU A 163 -9.48 11.93 -19.21
C GLU A 163 -8.27 11.73 -20.13
N ALA A 164 -7.39 12.72 -20.19
CA ALA A 164 -6.12 12.64 -20.90
C ALA A 164 -5.24 11.52 -20.33
N HIS A 165 -5.15 11.38 -19.00
CA HIS A 165 -4.41 10.28 -18.39
C HIS A 165 -4.96 8.91 -18.81
N ALA A 166 -6.28 8.73 -18.75
CA ALA A 166 -6.94 7.49 -19.19
C ALA A 166 -6.60 7.17 -20.65
N LYS A 167 -6.67 8.18 -21.53
CA LYS A 167 -6.33 8.03 -22.94
C LYS A 167 -4.88 7.60 -23.15
N MET A 168 -3.94 8.26 -22.48
CA MET A 168 -2.52 7.92 -22.57
C MET A 168 -2.21 6.51 -22.07
N LEU A 169 -2.84 6.06 -20.98
CA LEU A 169 -2.71 4.68 -20.50
C LEU A 169 -3.21 3.65 -21.54
N LYS A 170 -4.33 3.93 -22.21
CA LYS A 170 -4.86 3.07 -23.29
C LYS A 170 -3.92 3.02 -24.48
N GLU A 171 -3.39 4.17 -24.90
CA GLU A 171 -2.42 4.27 -25.99
C GLU A 171 -1.11 3.55 -25.67
N ALA A 172 -0.72 3.50 -24.39
CA ALA A 172 0.40 2.69 -23.89
C ALA A 172 0.09 1.18 -23.77
N GLY A 173 -1.12 0.74 -24.14
CA GLY A 173 -1.50 -0.67 -24.16
C GLY A 173 -1.96 -1.23 -22.81
N VAL A 174 -2.24 -0.39 -21.82
CA VAL A 174 -2.79 -0.83 -20.52
C VAL A 174 -4.22 -1.35 -20.74
N PRO A 175 -4.57 -2.56 -20.26
CA PRO A 175 -5.93 -3.09 -20.40
C PRO A 175 -6.98 -2.19 -19.73
N GLU A 176 -8.16 -2.09 -20.34
CA GLU A 176 -9.23 -1.17 -19.94
C GLU A 176 -9.63 -1.30 -18.46
N GLU A 177 -9.64 -2.52 -17.93
CA GLU A 177 -9.93 -2.80 -16.52
C GLU A 177 -8.90 -2.16 -15.55
N PHE A 178 -7.64 -2.04 -15.98
CA PHE A 178 -6.59 -1.40 -15.19
C PHE A 178 -6.57 0.12 -15.40
N VAL A 179 -6.93 0.61 -16.58
CA VAL A 179 -7.01 2.07 -16.84
C VAL A 179 -7.96 2.74 -15.87
N SER A 180 -9.17 2.21 -15.72
CA SER A 180 -10.17 2.76 -14.80
C SER A 180 -9.67 2.76 -13.34
N MET A 181 -8.97 1.70 -12.95
CA MET A 181 -8.37 1.57 -11.62
C MET A 181 -7.25 2.59 -11.37
N LEU A 182 -6.33 2.76 -12.33
CA LEU A 182 -5.20 3.69 -12.22
C LEU A 182 -5.66 5.16 -12.17
N VAL A 183 -6.66 5.52 -12.99
CA VAL A 183 -7.26 6.86 -12.97
C VAL A 183 -7.93 7.12 -11.62
N MET A 184 -8.66 6.13 -11.10
CA MET A 184 -9.29 6.23 -9.78
C MET A 184 -8.25 6.37 -8.67
N ILE A 185 -7.11 5.69 -8.76
CA ILE A 185 -6.00 5.86 -7.81
C ILE A 185 -5.47 7.30 -7.85
N GLN A 186 -5.20 7.84 -9.03
CA GLN A 186 -4.69 9.21 -9.19
C GLN A 186 -5.69 10.27 -8.69
N ASN A 187 -6.99 10.07 -8.93
CA ASN A 187 -8.04 10.91 -8.34
C ASN A 187 -8.00 10.86 -6.80
N GLY A 188 -7.89 9.65 -6.24
CA GLY A 188 -7.78 9.47 -4.79
C GLY A 188 -6.54 10.13 -4.20
N ILE A 189 -5.39 10.08 -4.89
CA ILE A 189 -4.17 10.81 -4.48
C ILE A 189 -4.43 12.31 -4.49
N ARG A 190 -5.04 12.84 -5.57
CA ARG A 190 -5.38 14.26 -5.69
C ARG A 190 -6.29 14.77 -4.56
N GLU A 191 -7.13 13.88 -4.04
CA GLU A 191 -8.06 14.15 -2.93
C GLU A 191 -7.43 13.89 -1.54
N GLY A 192 -6.13 13.56 -1.47
CA GLY A 192 -5.41 13.34 -0.21
C GLY A 192 -5.60 11.95 0.40
N GLY A 193 -6.05 10.97 -0.40
CA GLY A 193 -6.31 9.60 0.05
C GLY A 193 -5.08 8.83 0.53
N LEU A 194 -3.88 9.23 0.09
CA LEU A 194 -2.60 8.64 0.50
C LEU A 194 -1.73 9.61 1.33
N GLU A 195 -2.22 10.82 1.63
CA GLU A 195 -1.55 11.73 2.54
C GLU A 195 -1.73 11.21 3.98
N ALA A 196 -0.61 11.06 4.67
CA ALA A 196 -0.56 10.53 6.03
C ALA A 196 -0.40 11.66 7.05
N PRO A 197 -1.34 11.86 7.98
CA PRO A 197 -1.20 12.89 9.02
C PRO A 197 -0.15 12.54 10.09
N HIS A 198 0.17 11.25 10.24
CA HIS A 198 1.21 10.72 11.12
C HIS A 198 1.69 9.37 10.59
N SER A 199 2.75 8.84 11.19
CA SER A 199 3.25 7.49 10.93
C SER A 199 3.73 6.84 12.22
N ASP A 200 3.37 5.58 12.41
CA ASP A 200 3.84 4.70 13.49
C ASP A 200 5.06 3.88 13.07
N LEU A 201 5.53 4.03 11.82
CA LEU A 201 6.53 3.15 11.23
C LEU A 201 7.87 3.19 11.98
N GLU A 202 8.37 4.37 12.33
CA GLU A 202 9.62 4.51 13.10
C GLU A 202 9.53 3.83 14.47
N MET A 203 8.38 3.95 15.15
CA MET A 203 8.16 3.30 16.44
C MET A 203 8.18 1.78 16.33
N LEU A 204 7.53 1.22 15.30
CA LEU A 204 7.49 -0.23 15.11
C LEU A 204 8.82 -0.81 14.59
N LEU A 205 9.59 -0.05 13.82
CA LEU A 205 10.92 -0.43 13.38
C LEU A 205 11.94 -0.36 14.53
N GLY A 206 11.82 0.63 15.43
CA GLY A 206 12.85 0.95 16.40
C GLY A 206 14.04 1.71 15.81
N HIS A 207 13.93 2.13 14.54
CA HIS A 207 14.88 2.98 13.83
C HIS A 207 14.14 3.82 12.78
N LYS A 208 14.82 4.84 12.24
CA LYS A 208 14.25 5.67 11.18
C LYS A 208 13.88 4.82 9.95
N PRO A 209 12.69 5.03 9.35
CA PRO A 209 12.32 4.37 8.11
C PRO A 209 13.26 4.75 6.96
N THR A 210 13.42 3.85 6.01
CA THR A 210 14.11 4.05 4.74
C THR A 210 13.43 5.19 3.97
N SER A 211 14.20 6.23 3.64
CA SER A 211 13.68 7.33 2.83
C SER A 211 13.38 6.87 1.40
N VAL A 212 12.52 7.60 0.67
CA VAL A 212 12.24 7.32 -0.75
C VAL A 212 13.54 7.29 -1.57
N LYS A 213 14.47 8.21 -1.30
CA LYS A 213 15.75 8.27 -2.00
C LYS A 213 16.61 7.03 -1.74
N GLU A 214 16.72 6.58 -0.49
CA GLU A 214 17.45 5.35 -0.15
C GLU A 214 16.80 4.12 -0.76
N ALA A 215 15.46 4.03 -0.74
CA ALA A 215 14.71 2.95 -1.37
C ALA A 215 14.99 2.91 -2.90
N LEU A 216 14.94 4.05 -3.57
CA LEU A 216 15.27 4.17 -5.00
C LEU A 216 16.72 3.77 -5.28
N GLN A 217 17.68 4.17 -4.44
CA GLN A 217 19.08 3.74 -4.57
C GLN A 217 19.28 2.24 -4.39
N ILE A 218 18.42 1.56 -3.62
CA ILE A 218 18.47 0.11 -3.46
C ILE A 218 17.82 -0.58 -4.66
N LEU A 219 16.67 -0.10 -5.10
CA LEU A 219 15.82 -0.74 -6.11
C LEU A 219 16.31 -0.54 -7.55
N LEU A 220 17.05 0.54 -7.84
CA LEU A 220 17.49 0.89 -9.20
C LEU A 220 18.96 0.53 -9.49
N LYS A 221 19.60 -0.22 -8.59
CA LYS A 221 20.96 -0.76 -8.80
C LYS A 221 20.98 -1.99 -9.70
#